data_AF-A0A957NFM9-F1
#
_entry.id   AF-A0A957NFM9-F1
#
_cell.length_a   1.000
_cell.length_b   1.000
_cell.length_c   1.000
_cell.angle_alpha   90.00
_cell.angle_beta   90.00
_cell.angle_gamma   90.00
#
_symmetry.space_group_name_H-M   'P 1'
#
loop_
_entity.id
_entity.type
_entity.pdbx_description
1 polymer ?
#
loop_
_entity_poly.entity_id
_entity_poly.type
_entity_poly.pdbx_seq_one_letter_code
_entity_poly.pdbx_strand_id
1 'polypeptide(L)'
;MNQSTNPSATLLDQIGNAAQAALQNRDIPTLYANGFISGVGAGGDLYLILQTNGQSSAVVNLSWVTLKTAVQNLTQILEEVESRLEQEIPTIPQLQSRLTKQRAKTA
;
A
#
# COMPACT_ATOMS: atom_id res chain seq x y z
N MET A 1 -2.73 20.38 38.08
CA MET A 1 -2.19 19.18 37.39
C MET A 1 -2.34 19.42 35.89
N ASN A 2 -1.30 19.92 35.23
CA ASN A 2 -1.29 20.08 33.77
C ASN A 2 -0.90 18.74 33.17
N GLN A 3 -1.85 18.04 32.55
CA GLN A 3 -1.50 16.97 31.64
C GLN A 3 -0.84 17.62 30.43
N SER A 4 0.47 17.44 30.30
CA SER A 4 1.20 17.70 29.08
C SER A 4 0.70 16.72 28.02
N THR A 5 -0.37 17.08 27.31
CA THR A 5 -0.87 16.31 26.18
C THR A 5 0.16 16.44 25.07
N ASN A 6 1.00 15.42 24.92
CA ASN A 6 1.97 15.33 23.83
C ASN A 6 1.19 15.39 22.50
N PRO A 7 1.29 16.47 21.72
CA PRO A 7 0.45 16.66 20.53
C PRO A 7 0.66 15.58 19.47
N SER A 8 1.84 14.94 19.46
CA SER A 8 2.16 13.82 18.56
C SER A 8 1.41 12.54 18.93
N ALA A 9 1.12 12.31 20.22
CA ALA A 9 0.34 11.15 20.67
C ALA A 9 -1.13 11.31 20.22
N THR A 10 -1.69 12.52 20.40
CA THR A 10 -3.06 12.83 20.00
C THR A 10 -3.28 12.69 18.48
N LEU A 11 -2.30 13.04 17.64
CA LEU A 11 -2.41 12.91 16.20
C LEU A 11 -2.37 11.44 15.73
N LEU A 12 -1.49 10.62 16.30
CA LEU A 12 -1.43 9.19 15.99
C LEU A 12 -2.72 8.48 16.41
N ASP A 13 -3.25 8.83 17.59
CA ASP A 13 -4.54 8.32 18.07
C ASP A 13 -5.69 8.73 17.15
N GLN A 14 -5.69 9.98 16.66
CA GLN A 14 -6.69 10.45 15.69
C GLN A 14 -6.60 9.71 14.35
N ILE A 15 -5.40 9.47 13.82
CA ILE A 15 -5.19 8.69 12.59
C ILE A 15 -5.66 7.24 12.79
N GLY A 16 -5.30 6.61 13.91
CA GLY A 16 -5.72 5.26 14.25
C GLY A 16 -7.25 5.14 14.37
N ASN A 17 -7.89 6.08 15.06
CA ASN A 17 -9.34 6.14 15.20
C ASN A 17 -10.04 6.37 13.85
N ALA A 18 -9.50 7.24 13.00
CA ALA A 18 -10.05 7.47 11.66
C ALA A 18 -9.93 6.22 10.77
N ALA A 19 -8.79 5.53 10.80
CA ALA A 19 -8.59 4.29 10.07
C ALA A 19 -9.55 3.19 10.54
N GLN A 20 -9.70 3.02 11.85
CA GLN A 20 -10.62 2.02 12.41
C GLN A 20 -12.09 2.32 12.07
N ALA A 21 -12.50 3.59 12.17
CA ALA A 21 -13.83 4.02 11.77
C ALA A 21 -14.10 3.74 10.28
N ALA A 22 -13.10 3.99 9.43
CA ALA A 22 -13.22 3.71 8.00
C ALA A 22 -13.37 2.21 7.70
N LEU A 23 -12.61 1.35 8.38
CA LEU A 23 -12.68 -0.11 8.21
C LEU A 23 -13.99 -0.73 8.72
N GLN A 24 -14.66 -0.08 9.68
CA GLN A 24 -15.94 -0.53 10.22
C GLN A 24 -17.15 0.03 9.48
N ASN A 25 -16.95 1.08 8.67
CA ASN A 25 -18.02 1.72 7.92
C ASN A 25 -18.39 0.90 6.68
N ARG A 26 -19.60 0.34 6.66
CA ARG A 26 -20.12 -0.45 5.52
C ARG A 26 -20.39 0.38 4.26
N ASP A 27 -20.49 1.70 4.40
CA ASP A 27 -20.74 2.61 3.28
C ASP A 27 -19.45 2.98 2.52
N ILE A 28 -18.27 2.62 3.06
CA ILE A 28 -16.99 2.82 2.37
C ILE A 28 -16.67 1.57 1.56
N PRO A 29 -16.56 1.67 0.22
CA PRO A 29 -16.27 0.52 -0.62
C PRO A 29 -14.87 -0.02 -0.30
N THR A 30 -14.83 -1.27 0.14
CA THR A 30 -13.56 -2.00 0.30
C THR A 30 -13.22 -2.70 -1.00
N LEU A 31 -12.04 -2.40 -1.55
CA LEU A 31 -11.57 -2.97 -2.79
C LEU A 31 -10.39 -3.90 -2.51
N TYR A 32 -10.50 -5.15 -2.96
CA TYR A 32 -9.33 -6.01 -3.08
C TYR A 32 -8.56 -5.65 -4.35
N ALA A 33 -7.23 -5.68 -4.28
CA ALA A 33 -6.36 -5.55 -5.44
C ALA A 33 -5.16 -6.48 -5.26
N ASN A 34 -4.85 -7.27 -6.29
CA ASN A 34 -3.67 -8.13 -6.34
C ASN A 34 -2.61 -7.67 -7.34
N GLY A 35 -2.86 -6.54 -8.00
CA GLY A 35 -1.90 -5.85 -8.86
C GLY A 35 -2.25 -4.38 -8.97
N PHE A 36 -1.32 -3.61 -9.53
CA PHE A 36 -1.58 -2.22 -9.90
C PHE A 36 -0.70 -1.80 -11.07
N ILE A 37 -1.17 -0.79 -11.80
CA ILE A 37 -0.40 -0.05 -12.82
C ILE A 37 -0.28 1.39 -12.32
N SER A 38 0.91 1.99 -12.42
CA SER A 38 1.13 3.39 -12.09
C SER A 38 1.52 4.20 -13.32
N GLY A 39 1.17 5.48 -13.33
CA GLY A 39 1.54 6.40 -14.39
C GLY A 39 1.34 7.87 -14.02
N VAL A 40 1.84 8.76 -14.89
CA VAL A 40 1.67 10.21 -14.77
C VAL A 40 0.58 10.65 -15.74
N GLY A 41 -0.42 11.36 -15.24
CA GLY A 41 -1.50 11.95 -16.02
C GLY A 41 -1.08 13.25 -16.71
N ALA A 42 -1.87 13.70 -17.69
CA ALA A 42 -1.57 14.91 -18.46
C ALA A 42 -1.53 16.19 -17.61
N GLY A 43 -2.23 16.22 -16.48
CA GLY A 43 -2.22 17.33 -15.51
C GLY A 43 -1.05 17.30 -14.52
N GLY A 44 -0.13 16.35 -14.65
CA GLY A 44 0.99 16.16 -13.73
C GLY A 44 0.65 15.36 -12.47
N ASP A 45 -0.62 15.06 -12.19
CA ASP A 45 -1.00 14.13 -11.13
C ASP A 45 -0.59 12.69 -11.47
N LEU A 46 -0.39 11.87 -10.44
CA LEU A 46 -0.09 10.45 -10.58
C LEU A 46 -1.37 9.64 -10.42
N TYR A 47 -1.46 8.52 -11.12
CA TYR A 47 -2.57 7.59 -10.95
C TYR A 47 -2.08 6.19 -10.64
N LEU A 48 -2.87 5.47 -9.85
CA LEU A 48 -2.76 4.03 -9.61
C LEU A 48 -4.03 3.36 -10.14
N ILE A 49 -3.89 2.48 -11.12
CA ILE A 49 -4.96 1.60 -11.57
C ILE A 49 -4.84 0.31 -10.77
N LEU A 50 -5.78 0.08 -9.86
CA LEU A 50 -5.84 -1.16 -9.09
C LEU A 50 -6.38 -2.28 -9.97
N GLN A 51 -5.80 -3.47 -9.83
CA GLN A 51 -6.20 -4.65 -10.59
C GLN A 51 -6.65 -5.77 -9.65
N THR A 52 -7.74 -6.44 -10.04
CA THR A 52 -8.20 -7.70 -9.45
C THR A 52 -8.19 -8.76 -10.54
N ASN A 53 -7.37 -9.80 -10.38
CA ASN A 53 -7.29 -10.91 -11.33
C ASN A 53 -7.02 -10.43 -12.77
N GLY A 54 -6.15 -9.43 -12.91
CA GLY A 54 -5.76 -8.84 -14.20
C GLY A 54 -6.76 -7.83 -14.79
N GLN A 55 -7.90 -7.61 -14.15
CA GLN A 55 -8.90 -6.63 -14.59
C GLN A 55 -8.82 -5.35 -13.75
N SER A 56 -8.94 -4.18 -14.37
CA SER A 56 -8.96 -2.89 -13.67
C SER A 56 -10.20 -2.80 -12.77
N SER A 57 -9.99 -2.62 -11.47
CA SER A 57 -11.07 -2.54 -10.46
C SER A 57 -11.28 -1.13 -9.91
N ALA A 58 -10.27 -0.26 -9.96
CA ALA A 58 -10.38 1.15 -9.59
C ALA A 58 -9.22 1.99 -10.13
N VAL A 59 -9.41 3.31 -10.15
CA VAL A 59 -8.36 4.30 -10.43
C VAL A 59 -8.27 5.25 -9.23
N VAL A 60 -7.06 5.42 -8.69
CA VAL A 60 -6.76 6.34 -7.60
C VAL A 60 -5.87 7.45 -8.15
N ASN A 61 -6.35 8.69 -8.16
CA ASN A 61 -5.56 9.86 -8.52
C ASN A 61 -4.93 10.46 -7.27
N LEU A 62 -3.64 10.75 -7.32
CA LEU A 62 -2.85 11.22 -6.19
C LEU A 62 -1.94 12.37 -6.65
N SER A 63 -1.81 13.38 -5.81
CA SER A 63 -0.74 14.37 -5.97
C SER A 63 0.63 13.72 -5.75
N TRP A 64 1.70 14.34 -6.23
CA TRP A 64 3.08 13.89 -5.98
C TRP A 64 3.41 13.72 -4.50
N VAL A 65 2.98 14.67 -3.67
CA VAL A 65 3.23 14.65 -2.23
C VAL A 65 2.51 13.47 -1.60
N THR A 66 1.24 13.28 -1.94
CA THR A 66 0.42 12.17 -1.42
C THR A 66 0.99 10.81 -1.84
N LEU A 67 1.42 10.64 -3.10
CA LEU A 67 2.03 9.39 -3.55
C LEU A 67 3.34 9.12 -2.79
N LYS A 68 4.22 10.13 -2.67
CA LYS A 68 5.49 9.96 -1.96
C LYS A 68 5.28 9.53 -0.52
N THR A 69 4.36 10.19 0.19
CA THR A 69 4.00 9.81 1.56
C THR A 69 3.42 8.40 1.61
N ALA A 70 2.55 8.02 0.68
CA ALA A 70 1.99 6.67 0.62
C ALA A 70 3.07 5.61 0.42
N VAL A 71 4.01 5.82 -0.52
CA VAL A 71 5.14 4.90 -0.76
C VAL A 71 5.98 4.74 0.50
N GLN A 72 6.37 5.83 1.15
CA GLN A 72 7.19 5.79 2.36
C GLN A 72 6.50 5.05 3.51
N ASN A 73 5.22 5.30 3.75
CA ASN A 73 4.45 4.63 4.79
C ASN A 73 4.29 3.13 4.50
N LEU A 74 4.00 2.76 3.25
CA LEU A 74 3.86 1.36 2.86
C LEU A 74 5.19 0.60 2.97
N THR A 75 6.31 1.22 2.61
CA THR A 75 7.64 0.64 2.80
C THR A 75 7.92 0.36 4.27
N GLN A 76 7.65 1.32 5.16
CA GLN A 76 7.87 1.13 6.61
C GLN A 76 7.02 -0.01 7.18
N ILE A 77 5.74 -0.10 6.78
CA ILE A 77 4.85 -1.19 7.19
C ILE A 77 5.36 -2.54 6.67
N LEU A 78 5.80 -2.60 5.41
CA LEU A 78 6.33 -3.83 4.83
C LEU A 78 7.59 -4.30 5.58
N GLU A 79 8.54 -3.39 5.83
CA GLU A 79 9.77 -3.68 6.58
C GLU A 79 9.44 -4.22 7.99
N GLU A 80 8.45 -3.65 8.66
CA GLU A 80 7.99 -4.14 9.96
C GLU A 80 7.42 -5.56 9.86
N VAL A 81 6.57 -5.83 8.87
CA VAL A 81 5.98 -7.16 8.65
C VAL A 81 7.06 -8.20 8.35
N GLU A 82 7.98 -7.90 7.43
CA GLU A 82 9.07 -8.80 7.05
C GLU A 82 10.00 -9.10 8.23
N SER A 83 10.27 -8.11 9.08
CA SER A 83 11.08 -8.31 10.29
C SER A 83 10.42 -9.26 11.28
N ARG A 84 9.10 -9.17 11.44
CA ARG A 84 8.31 -10.06 12.31
C ARG A 84 8.18 -11.47 11.77
N LEU A 85 8.17 -11.63 10.46
CA LEU A 85 8.09 -12.93 9.79
C LEU A 85 9.46 -13.58 9.59
N GLU A 86 10.55 -12.88 9.91
CA GLU A 86 11.93 -13.28 9.61
C GLU A 86 12.12 -13.70 8.14
N GLN A 87 11.37 -13.07 7.24
CA GLN A 87 11.30 -13.45 5.83
C GLN A 87 11.03 -12.24 4.92
N GLU A 88 11.80 -12.16 3.83
CA GLU A 88 11.54 -11.22 2.73
C GLU A 88 10.33 -11.69 1.89
N ILE A 89 9.38 -10.79 1.67
CA ILE A 89 8.23 -10.98 0.81
C ILE A 89 8.63 -10.56 -0.61
N PRO A 90 8.68 -11.50 -1.57
CA PRO A 90 9.14 -11.18 -2.90
C PRO A 90 8.14 -10.29 -3.66
N THR A 91 8.67 -9.32 -4.38
CA THR A 91 7.95 -8.51 -5.37
C THR A 91 7.50 -9.35 -6.57
N ILE A 92 6.52 -8.86 -7.33
CA ILE A 92 6.04 -9.52 -8.56
C ILE A 92 7.18 -9.82 -9.55
N PRO A 93 8.11 -8.90 -9.87
CA PRO A 93 9.24 -9.20 -10.76
C PRO A 93 10.18 -10.28 -10.22
N GLN A 94 10.42 -10.31 -8.90
CA GLN A 94 11.23 -11.36 -8.28
C GLN A 94 10.53 -12.72 -8.36
N LEU A 95 9.22 -12.79 -8.14
CA LEU A 95 8.42 -14.01 -8.31
C LEU A 95 8.48 -14.51 -9.76
N GLN A 96 8.30 -13.63 -10.74
CA GLN A 96 8.41 -13.96 -12.16
C GLN A 96 9.81 -14.52 -12.49
N SER A 97 10.87 -13.88 -11.99
CA SER A 97 12.25 -14.37 -12.17
C SER A 97 12.46 -15.77 -11.58
N ARG A 98 11.93 -16.03 -10.38
CA ARG A 98 12.01 -17.35 -9.71
C ARG A 98 11.30 -18.44 -10.51
N LEU A 99 10.10 -18.16 -11.02
CA LEU A 99 9.31 -19.10 -11.83
C LEU A 99 10.00 -19.44 -13.16
N THR A 100 10.56 -18.45 -13.85
CA THR A 100 11.28 -18.67 -15.12
C THR A 100 12.53 -19.53 -14.91
N LYS A 101 13.29 -19.28 -13.84
CA LYS A 101 14.49 -20.08 -13.50
C LYS A 101 14.15 -21.53 -13.13
N GLN A 102 13.02 -21.77 -12.46
CA GLN A 102 12.57 -23.13 -12.13
C GLN A 102 12.21 -23.89 -13.41
N ARG A 103 11.44 -23.29 -14.33
CA ARG A 103 11.10 -23.92 -15.61
C ARG A 103 12.32 -24.32 -16.44
N ALA A 104 13.36 -23.49 -16.44
CA ALA A 104 14.61 -23.76 -17.16
C ALA A 104 15.48 -24.86 -16.52
N LYS A 105 15.26 -25.23 -15.25
CA LYS A 105 15.99 -26.33 -14.59
C LYS A 105 15.32 -27.70 -14.72
N THR A 106 14.03 -27.72 -15.03
CA THR A 106 13.24 -28.96 -15.18
C THR A 106 13.05 -29.39 -16.64
N ALA A 107 13.55 -28.59 -17.59
CA ALA A 107 13.65 -28.90 -19.01
C ALA A 107 15.07 -29.37 -19.35
#